data_AF-A0A1M5YJF0-F1
#
_entry.id   AF-A0A1M5YJF0-F1
#
_cell.length_a   1.000
_cell.length_b   1.000
_cell.length_c   1.000
_cell.angle_alpha   90.00
_cell.angle_beta   90.00
_cell.angle_gamma   90.00
#
_symmetry.space_group_name_H-M   'P 1'
#
loop_
_entity.id
_entity.type
_entity.pdbx_description
1 polymer ?
#
loop_
_entity_poly.entity_id
_entity_poly.type
_entity_poly.pdbx_seq_one_letter_code
_entity_poly.pdbx_strand_id
1 'polypeptide(L)'
;ETVTIVGPKGSLEKVRVLGPVRKNTQVEISVTDCFKLGIKPVIRDSGQHEGTPGLQIAGPVGKVDLKAGVMVASRHIHLHSNDAKEWSLKDGDRVCVKVESQRPMVYEDVLIRVSDQYRKEMHLDLDEANAALINATSQGKLMGV
;
A
#
# COMPACT_ATOMS: atom_id res chain seq x y z
N GLU A 1 5.40 11.39 -14.06
CA GLU A 1 4.68 10.56 -15.06
C GLU A 1 3.38 10.02 -14.47
N THR A 2 2.40 9.71 -15.33
CA THR A 2 1.11 9.11 -14.96
C THR A 2 0.61 8.18 -16.07
N VAL A 3 -0.15 7.16 -15.71
CA VAL A 3 -0.75 6.18 -16.63
C VAL A 3 -2.25 6.04 -16.39
N THR A 4 -2.94 5.34 -17.29
CA THR A 4 -4.33 4.91 -17.10
C THR A 4 -4.36 3.41 -16.83
N ILE A 5 -5.06 3.00 -15.78
CA ILE A 5 -5.31 1.59 -15.46
C ILE A 5 -6.70 1.23 -15.97
N VAL A 6 -6.80 0.21 -16.82
CA VAL A 6 -8.04 -0.19 -17.47
C VAL A 6 -8.43 -1.59 -17.01
N GLY A 7 -9.63 -1.71 -16.43
CA GLY A 7 -10.22 -2.97 -16.01
C GLY A 7 -11.53 -3.28 -16.73
N PRO A 8 -12.14 -4.44 -16.43
CA PRO A 8 -13.32 -4.94 -17.14
C PRO A 8 -14.53 -4.01 -17.12
N LYS A 9 -14.69 -3.20 -16.06
CA LYS A 9 -15.84 -2.31 -15.86
C LYS A 9 -15.55 -0.85 -16.15
N GLY A 10 -14.29 -0.42 -16.07
CA GLY A 10 -13.93 0.98 -16.18
C GLY A 10 -12.43 1.23 -16.06
N SER A 11 -12.05 2.50 -15.93
CA SER A 11 -10.66 2.93 -15.88
C SER A 11 -10.36 3.93 -14.75
N LEU A 12 -9.10 3.96 -14.34
CA LEU A 12 -8.51 4.98 -13.47
C LEU A 12 -7.49 5.77 -14.27
N GLU A 13 -7.75 7.06 -14.46
CA GLU A 13 -6.85 7.98 -15.16
C GLU A 13 -5.88 8.65 -14.19
N LYS A 14 -4.78 9.18 -14.73
CA LYS A 14 -3.77 9.95 -13.98
C LYS A 14 -3.18 9.20 -12.77
N VAL A 15 -3.10 7.88 -12.86
CA VAL A 15 -2.47 7.04 -11.83
C VAL A 15 -0.97 7.30 -11.81
N ARG A 16 -0.43 7.62 -10.64
CA ARG A 16 0.97 8.03 -10.46
C ARG A 16 1.92 6.85 -10.68
N VAL A 17 3.02 7.10 -11.41
CA VAL A 17 4.15 6.16 -11.47
C VAL A 17 5.15 6.50 -10.36
N LEU A 18 5.49 5.51 -9.52
CA LEU A 18 6.51 5.64 -8.48
C LEU A 18 7.84 5.03 -8.95
N GLY A 19 8.92 5.80 -8.80
CA GLY A 19 10.27 5.37 -9.13
C GLY A 19 11.05 4.81 -7.92
N PRO A 20 12.25 4.25 -8.15
CA PRO A 20 12.83 3.96 -9.46
C PRO A 20 12.15 2.74 -10.13
N VAL A 21 12.53 2.45 -11.38
CA VAL A 21 12.10 1.23 -12.08
C VAL A 21 12.48 0.00 -11.25
N ARG A 22 11.56 -0.98 -11.17
CA ARG A 22 11.74 -2.23 -10.42
C ARG A 22 11.73 -3.43 -11.36
N LYS A 23 12.12 -4.59 -10.83
CA LYS A 23 12.18 -5.86 -11.58
C LYS A 23 10.81 -6.31 -12.09
N ASN A 24 9.75 -6.06 -11.32
CA ASN A 24 8.37 -6.43 -11.64
C ASN A 24 7.48 -5.18 -11.58
N THR A 25 6.50 -5.10 -12.48
CA THR A 25 5.47 -4.07 -12.46
C THR A 25 4.43 -4.40 -11.39
N GLN A 26 4.16 -3.43 -10.51
CA GLN A 26 3.17 -3.52 -9.46
C GLN A 26 2.21 -2.33 -9.55
N VAL A 27 0.92 -2.59 -9.38
CA VAL A 27 -0.13 -1.57 -9.32
C VAL A 27 -0.83 -1.69 -7.98
N GLU A 28 -0.72 -0.66 -7.16
CA GLU A 28 -1.38 -0.55 -5.86
C GLU A 28 -2.63 0.32 -6.03
N ILE A 29 -3.78 -0.22 -5.65
CA ILE A 29 -5.10 0.41 -5.75
C ILE A 29 -5.88 0.20 -4.45
N SER A 30 -6.86 1.03 -4.15
CA SER A 30 -7.72 0.79 -2.99
C SER A 30 -8.81 -0.25 -3.25
N VAL A 31 -9.55 -0.64 -2.22
CA VAL A 31 -10.74 -1.49 -2.38
C VAL A 31 -11.81 -0.74 -3.18
N THR A 32 -11.98 0.56 -2.94
CA THR A 32 -12.88 1.43 -3.71
C THR A 32 -12.54 1.41 -5.20
N ASP A 33 -11.25 1.51 -5.54
CA ASP A 33 -10.77 1.45 -6.92
C ASP A 33 -11.12 0.12 -7.61
N CYS A 34 -11.02 -1.00 -6.89
CA CYS A 34 -11.40 -2.32 -7.41
C CYS A 34 -12.85 -2.37 -7.91
N PHE A 35 -13.79 -1.72 -7.22
CA PHE A 35 -15.20 -1.65 -7.64
C PHE A 35 -15.41 -0.85 -8.93
N LYS A 36 -14.58 0.18 -9.16
CA LYS A 36 -14.61 0.98 -10.38
C LYS A 36 -14.00 0.24 -11.56
N LEU A 37 -12.89 -0.45 -11.32
CA LEU A 37 -12.19 -1.26 -12.32
C LEU A 37 -12.95 -2.56 -12.65
N GLY A 38 -13.77 -3.06 -11.73
CA GLY A 38 -14.54 -4.29 -11.91
C GLY A 38 -13.73 -5.55 -11.64
N ILE A 39 -12.83 -5.50 -10.65
CA ILE A 39 -12.03 -6.64 -10.20
C ILE A 39 -12.27 -6.93 -8.72
N LYS A 40 -11.97 -8.15 -8.29
CA LYS A 40 -12.01 -8.50 -6.87
C LYS A 40 -10.77 -7.93 -6.17
N PRO A 41 -10.91 -7.31 -4.98
CA PRO A 41 -9.77 -6.85 -4.21
C PRO A 41 -8.94 -8.04 -3.73
N VAL A 42 -7.62 -7.91 -3.84
CA VAL A 42 -6.64 -8.88 -3.32
C VAL A 42 -5.59 -8.11 -2.53
N ILE A 43 -5.61 -8.26 -1.21
CA ILE A 43 -4.68 -7.58 -0.30
C ILE A 43 -3.34 -8.33 -0.30
N ARG A 44 -2.23 -7.61 -0.46
CA ARG A 44 -0.86 -8.17 -0.46
C ARG A 44 0.18 -7.23 0.12
N ASP A 45 1.23 -7.81 0.68
CA ASP A 45 2.46 -7.07 0.95
C ASP A 45 3.17 -6.77 -0.38
N SER A 46 3.76 -5.58 -0.48
CA SER A 46 4.47 -5.14 -1.68
C SER A 46 5.58 -6.14 -2.06
N GLY A 47 5.54 -6.65 -3.30
CA GLY A 47 6.42 -7.71 -3.78
C GLY A 47 5.74 -9.09 -3.96
N GLN A 48 4.60 -9.34 -3.31
CA GLN A 48 3.88 -10.62 -3.40
C GLN A 48 2.90 -10.64 -4.59
N HIS A 49 3.44 -10.84 -5.80
CA HIS A 49 2.66 -10.76 -7.04
C HIS A 49 1.84 -12.04 -7.35
N GLU A 50 2.23 -13.20 -6.81
CA GLU A 50 1.63 -14.50 -7.19
C GLU A 50 0.14 -14.59 -6.84
N GLY A 51 -0.74 -14.95 -7.77
CA GLY A 51 -2.18 -15.04 -7.49
C GLY A 51 -2.88 -13.69 -7.36
N THR A 52 -2.23 -12.60 -7.74
CA THR A 52 -2.88 -11.29 -7.93
C THR A 52 -3.45 -11.17 -9.35
N PRO A 53 -4.53 -10.40 -9.54
CA PRO A 53 -5.05 -10.13 -10.87
C PRO A 53 -4.07 -9.29 -11.71
N GLY A 54 -4.31 -9.35 -13.02
CA GLY A 54 -3.72 -8.47 -14.01
C GLY A 54 -4.70 -7.41 -14.49
N LEU A 55 -4.19 -6.32 -15.07
CA LEU A 55 -4.95 -5.26 -15.73
C LEU A 55 -4.15 -4.67 -16.90
N GLN A 56 -4.81 -3.93 -17.78
CA GLN A 56 -4.12 -3.19 -18.83
C GLN A 56 -3.64 -1.84 -18.30
N ILE A 57 -2.38 -1.50 -18.58
CA ILE A 57 -1.78 -0.21 -18.28
C ILE A 57 -1.58 0.52 -19.60
N ALA A 58 -2.17 1.70 -19.74
CA ALA A 58 -2.06 2.55 -20.92
C ALA A 58 -1.28 3.83 -20.59
N GLY A 59 -0.18 4.05 -21.32
CA GLY A 59 0.62 5.27 -21.29
C GLY A 59 0.44 6.09 -22.58
N PRO A 60 1.17 7.20 -22.73
CA PRO A 60 1.03 8.09 -23.88
C PRO A 60 1.48 7.46 -25.21
N VAL A 61 2.33 6.44 -25.17
CA VAL A 61 2.96 5.83 -26.36
C VAL A 61 2.56 4.37 -26.58
N GLY A 62 1.63 3.85 -25.79
CA GLY A 62 1.21 2.46 -25.92
C GLY A 62 0.54 1.90 -24.68
N LYS A 63 0.30 0.59 -24.71
CA LYS A 63 -0.36 -0.13 -23.63
C LYS A 63 0.29 -1.50 -23.42
N VAL A 64 0.19 -2.01 -22.21
CA VAL A 64 0.68 -3.34 -21.82
C VAL A 64 -0.38 -4.06 -21.00
N ASP A 65 -0.61 -5.33 -21.30
CA ASP A 65 -1.46 -6.20 -20.50
C ASP A 65 -0.62 -6.88 -19.42
N LEU A 66 -0.83 -6.46 -18.17
CA LEU A 66 -0.20 -7.09 -17.02
C LEU A 66 -0.97 -8.37 -16.70
N LYS A 67 -0.26 -9.50 -16.55
CA LYS A 67 -0.88 -10.79 -16.20
C LYS A 67 -1.13 -10.96 -14.70
N ALA A 68 -0.29 -10.34 -13.88
CA ALA A 68 -0.34 -10.33 -12.42
C ALA A 68 0.42 -9.12 -11.89
N GLY A 69 0.04 -8.62 -10.72
CA GLY A 69 0.72 -7.51 -10.03
C GLY A 69 -0.21 -6.38 -9.60
N VAL A 70 -1.53 -6.52 -9.77
CA VAL A 70 -2.53 -5.55 -9.29
C VAL A 70 -3.04 -5.98 -7.92
N MET A 71 -2.89 -5.13 -6.91
CA MET A 71 -3.19 -5.48 -5.52
C MET A 71 -3.70 -4.29 -4.72
N VAL A 72 -4.39 -4.59 -3.62
CA VAL A 72 -4.61 -3.66 -2.52
C VAL A 72 -3.41 -3.74 -1.60
N ALA A 73 -2.76 -2.60 -1.34
CA ALA A 73 -1.56 -2.59 -0.51
C ALA A 73 -1.92 -2.96 0.93
N SER A 74 -1.24 -3.96 1.50
CA SER A 74 -1.34 -4.23 2.93
C SER A 74 -0.62 -3.14 3.71
N ARG A 75 -1.25 -2.67 4.79
CA ARG A 75 -0.66 -1.68 5.71
C ARG A 75 0.63 -2.18 6.34
N HIS A 76 1.61 -1.30 6.43
CA HIS A 76 2.91 -1.64 6.98
C HIS A 76 3.61 -0.40 7.55
N ILE A 77 4.62 -0.61 8.38
CA ILE A 77 5.52 0.41 8.89
C ILE A 77 6.92 0.13 8.37
N HIS A 78 7.50 1.14 7.74
CA HIS A 78 8.92 1.17 7.44
C HIS A 78 9.69 1.65 8.67
N LEU A 79 10.73 0.92 9.06
CA LEU A 79 11.64 1.28 10.15
C LEU A 79 13.10 1.20 9.70
N HIS A 80 13.91 2.15 10.16
CA HIS A 80 15.36 1.98 10.14
C HIS A 80 15.77 0.89 11.15
N SER A 81 16.89 0.20 10.92
CA SER A 81 17.39 -0.84 11.85
C SER A 81 17.54 -0.35 13.29
N ASN A 82 18.08 0.86 13.47
CA ASN A 82 18.13 1.55 14.76
C ASN A 82 16.76 1.74 15.43
N ASP A 83 15.72 2.16 14.68
CA ASP A 83 14.36 2.32 15.22
C ASP A 83 13.76 0.97 15.63
N ALA A 84 13.95 -0.05 14.78
CA ALA A 84 13.49 -1.40 15.08
C ALA A 84 14.16 -1.94 16.35
N LYS A 85 15.46 -1.70 16.52
CA LYS A 85 16.21 -2.05 17.74
C LYS A 85 15.70 -1.30 18.97
N GLU A 86 15.46 0.00 18.86
CA GLU A 86 14.92 0.83 19.94
C GLU A 86 13.56 0.31 20.41
N TRP A 87 12.72 -0.11 19.46
CA TRP A 87 11.39 -0.65 19.74
C TRP A 87 11.40 -2.16 20.00
N SER A 88 12.57 -2.82 20.04
CA SER A 88 12.68 -4.27 20.19
C SER A 88 11.85 -5.07 19.16
N LEU A 89 11.66 -4.52 17.96
CA LEU A 89 10.96 -5.11 16.82
C LEU A 89 11.94 -5.65 15.78
N LYS A 90 11.46 -6.58 14.96
CA LYS A 90 12.19 -7.22 13.87
C LYS A 90 11.40 -7.12 12.57
N ASP A 91 12.11 -7.28 11.45
CA ASP A 91 11.48 -7.43 10.14
C ASP A 91 10.52 -8.61 10.15
N GLY A 92 9.30 -8.39 9.66
CA GLY A 92 8.25 -9.41 9.64
C GLY A 92 7.33 -9.43 10.87
N ASP A 93 7.65 -8.69 11.94
CA ASP A 93 6.75 -8.59 13.10
C ASP A 93 5.41 -7.96 12.71
N ARG A 94 4.34 -8.32 13.42
CA ARG A 94 2.99 -7.74 13.27
C ARG A 94 2.61 -7.03 14.56
N VAL A 95 2.19 -5.78 14.44
CA VAL A 95 1.89 -4.89 15.57
C VAL A 95 0.51 -4.27 15.47
N CYS A 96 0.06 -3.69 16.58
CA CYS A 96 -1.16 -2.87 16.62
C CYS A 96 -0.79 -1.38 16.73
N VAL A 97 -1.44 -0.54 15.93
CA VAL A 97 -1.24 0.91 15.92
C VAL A 97 -2.54 1.61 16.25
N LYS A 98 -2.56 2.37 17.34
CA LYS A 98 -3.68 3.26 17.67
C LYS A 98 -3.44 4.62 17.04
N VAL A 99 -4.40 5.10 16.25
CA VAL A 99 -4.38 6.47 15.72
C VAL A 99 -5.31 7.36 16.53
N GLU A 100 -4.82 8.56 16.87
CA GLU A 100 -5.60 9.59 17.54
C GLU A 100 -6.16 10.54 16.48
N SER A 101 -7.48 10.50 16.30
CA SER A 101 -8.19 11.29 15.28
C SER A 101 -9.63 11.52 15.74
N GLN A 102 -10.42 12.21 14.91
CA GLN A 102 -11.87 12.34 15.15
C GLN A 102 -12.63 11.02 14.96
N ARG A 103 -12.01 10.02 14.32
CA ARG A 103 -12.51 8.65 14.20
C ARG A 103 -11.44 7.68 14.70
N PRO A 104 -11.20 7.64 16.02
CA PRO A 104 -10.09 6.89 16.59
C PRO A 104 -10.25 5.40 16.28
N MET A 105 -9.15 4.74 15.92
CA MET A 105 -9.14 3.32 15.64
C MET A 105 -7.81 2.68 16.01
N VAL A 106 -7.85 1.36 16.10
CA VAL A 106 -6.66 0.52 16.21
C VAL A 106 -6.55 -0.27 14.92
N TYR A 107 -5.45 -0.06 14.19
CA TYR A 107 -5.07 -0.92 13.09
C TYR A 107 -4.33 -2.13 13.67
N GLU A 108 -4.89 -3.31 13.49
CA GLU A 108 -4.26 -4.58 13.87
C GLU A 108 -3.48 -5.17 12.69
N ASP A 109 -2.62 -6.14 12.96
CA ASP A 109 -1.87 -6.89 11.93
C ASP A 109 -1.04 -5.99 11.00
N VAL A 110 -0.40 -4.95 11.53
CA VAL A 110 0.44 -4.02 10.77
C VAL A 110 1.84 -4.61 10.62
N LEU A 111 2.30 -4.83 9.38
CA LEU A 111 3.62 -5.41 9.11
C LEU A 111 4.76 -4.44 9.43
N ILE A 112 5.76 -4.88 10.17
CA ILE A 112 7.03 -4.18 10.31
C ILE A 112 7.98 -4.57 9.19
N ARG A 113 8.52 -3.57 8.51
CA ARG A 113 9.54 -3.73 7.46
C ARG A 113 10.79 -2.96 7.85
N VAL A 114 11.92 -3.65 8.01
CA VAL A 114 13.17 -3.06 8.49
C VAL A 114 14.21 -2.99 7.39
N SER A 115 14.81 -1.81 7.21
CA SER A 115 15.93 -1.59 6.30
C SER A 115 16.70 -0.34 6.70
N ASP A 116 18.02 -0.32 6.51
CA ASP A 116 18.84 0.89 6.72
C ASP A 116 18.49 2.04 5.76
N GLN A 117 17.69 1.77 4.72
CA GLN A 117 17.22 2.78 3.76
C GLN A 117 15.86 3.38 4.15
N TYR A 118 15.20 2.80 5.14
CA TYR A 118 13.86 3.21 5.56
C TYR A 118 13.89 4.32 6.60
N ARG A 119 12.77 5.04 6.66
CA ARG A 119 12.45 6.00 7.70
C ARG A 119 11.16 5.57 8.37
N LYS A 120 11.04 5.88 9.65
CA LYS A 120 9.86 5.62 10.48
C LYS A 120 8.60 6.24 9.86
N GLU A 121 7.81 5.41 9.20
CA GLU A 121 6.61 5.85 8.47
C GLU A 121 5.62 4.69 8.36
N MET A 122 4.35 4.94 8.68
CA MET A 122 3.25 3.99 8.47
C MET A 122 2.60 4.27 7.12
N HIS A 123 2.49 3.24 6.30
CA HIS A 123 1.89 3.29 4.97
C HIS A 123 0.49 2.70 5.05
N LEU A 124 -0.50 3.52 4.69
CA LEU A 124 -1.91 3.20 4.61
C LEU A 124 -2.43 3.61 3.24
N ASP A 125 -3.41 2.89 2.70
CA ASP A 125 -4.13 3.38 1.53
C ASP A 125 -5.14 4.50 1.88
N LEU A 126 -5.75 5.10 0.86
CA LEU A 126 -6.70 6.18 1.06
C LEU A 126 -8.00 5.72 1.74
N ASP A 127 -8.45 4.48 1.51
CA ASP A 127 -9.67 3.97 2.15
C ASP A 127 -9.42 3.84 3.66
N GLU A 128 -8.26 3.30 4.06
CA GLU A 128 -7.84 3.16 5.45
C GLU A 128 -7.66 4.52 6.14
N ALA A 129 -6.98 5.47 5.49
CA ALA A 129 -6.77 6.81 6.03
C ALA A 129 -8.10 7.58 6.19
N ASN A 130 -8.99 7.50 5.21
CA ASN A 130 -10.30 8.15 5.27
C ASN A 130 -11.20 7.53 6.35
N ALA A 131 -11.11 6.22 6.57
CA ALA A 131 -11.86 5.55 7.63
C ALA A 131 -11.51 6.12 9.02
N ALA A 132 -10.23 6.41 9.26
CA ALA A 132 -9.75 7.05 10.49
C ALA A 132 -9.81 8.58 10.48
N LEU A 133 -10.17 9.20 9.36
CA LEU A 133 -10.14 10.66 9.19
C LEU A 133 -8.75 11.25 9.51
N ILE A 134 -7.70 10.63 8.99
CA ILE A 134 -6.30 11.06 9.15
C ILE A 134 -5.71 11.55 7.82
N ASN A 135 -4.57 12.22 7.92
CA ASN A 135 -3.81 12.76 6.80
C ASN A 135 -2.31 12.40 6.93
N ALA A 136 -1.50 12.82 5.95
CA ALA A 136 -0.08 12.49 5.89
C ALA A 136 0.77 12.97 7.08
N THR A 137 0.28 13.90 7.90
CA THR A 137 0.99 14.39 9.10
C THR A 137 0.46 13.79 10.39
N SER A 138 -0.55 12.93 10.31
CA SER A 138 -1.15 12.30 11.48
C SER A 138 -0.19 11.28 12.11
N GLN A 139 -0.30 11.10 13.42
CA GLN A 139 0.57 10.22 14.19
C GLN A 139 -0.22 9.07 14.81
N GLY A 140 0.45 7.93 14.92
CA GLY A 140 -0.06 6.75 15.62
C GLY A 140 0.86 6.36 16.76
N LYS A 141 0.32 5.61 17.71
CA LYS A 141 1.05 5.00 18.82
C LYS A 141 1.05 3.49 18.63
N LEU A 142 2.23 2.89 18.69
CA LEU A 142 2.34 1.46 18.78
C LEU A 142 1.78 0.99 20.13
N MET A 143 1.03 -0.11 20.08
CA MET A 143 0.39 -0.69 21.24
C MET A 143 1.18 -1.92 21.70
N GLY A 144 1.54 -1.96 22.99
CA GLY A 144 2.16 -3.14 23.61
C GLY A 144 3.64 -3.35 23.29
N VAL A 145 4.34 -2.27 22.91
CA VAL A 145 5.78 -2.23 22.66
C VAL A 145 6.45 -1.35 23.71
#